data_AF-A0A430AWQ7-F1
#
_entry.id   AF-A0A430AWQ7-F1
#
_cell.length_a   1.000
_cell.length_b   1.000
_cell.length_c   1.000
_cell.angle_alpha   90.00
_cell.angle_beta   90.00
_cell.angle_gamma   90.00
#
_symmetry.space_group_name_H-M   'P 1'
#
loop_
_entity.id
_entity.type
_entity.pdbx_description
1 polymer ?
#
loop_
_entity_poly.entity_id
_entity_poly.type
_entity_poly.pdbx_seq_one_letter_code
_entity_poly.pdbx_strand_id
1 'polypeptide(L)'
;MKRYQRVGLSFAVISCGVIGWHRFIARDLTVSTLADSFFLIALVYVMIFAFIAVLSSGFFDAFQHSIKQALKRSKQAEPPEYLPLSQVFSAKGYYFLLTGLVFLGFSLFFLLI
;
A
#
# COMPACT_ATOMS: atom_id res chain seq x y z
N MET A 1 -13.38 -1.72 -16.50
CA MET A 1 -13.97 -2.11 -15.19
C MET A 1 -13.74 -1.00 -14.18
N LYS A 2 -14.80 -0.48 -13.56
CA LYS A 2 -14.74 0.71 -12.69
C LYS A 2 -13.86 0.40 -11.47
N ARG A 3 -12.92 1.28 -11.10
CA ARG A 3 -11.89 1.08 -10.05
C ARG A 3 -12.44 0.45 -8.75
N TYR A 4 -13.66 0.83 -8.36
CA TYR A 4 -14.40 0.31 -7.21
C TYR A 4 -14.71 -1.19 -7.29
N GLN A 5 -14.99 -1.74 -8.48
CA GLN A 5 -15.24 -3.18 -8.66
C GLN A 5 -14.01 -4.02 -8.30
N ARG A 6 -12.80 -3.51 -8.60
CA ARG A 6 -11.55 -4.21 -8.24
C ARG A 6 -11.34 -4.23 -6.73
N VAL A 7 -11.60 -3.11 -6.05
CA VAL A 7 -11.49 -3.04 -4.59
C VAL A 7 -12.49 -3.95 -3.91
N GLY A 8 -13.75 -3.94 -4.36
CA GLY A 8 -14.79 -4.83 -3.82
C GLY A 8 -14.47 -6.32 -4.03
N LEU A 9 -13.92 -6.68 -5.20
CA LEU A 9 -13.50 -8.06 -5.47
C LEU A 9 -12.32 -8.49 -4.60
N SER A 10 -11.31 -7.64 -4.45
CA SER A 10 -10.17 -7.93 -3.56
C SER A 10 -10.61 -8.03 -2.10
N PHE A 11 -11.51 -7.17 -1.65
CA PHE A 11 -12.10 -7.27 -0.33
C PHE A 11 -12.80 -8.62 -0.14
N ALA A 12 -13.71 -9.00 -1.04
CA ALA A 12 -14.45 -10.26 -0.94
C ALA A 12 -13.52 -11.50 -0.91
N VAL A 13 -12.53 -11.55 -1.80
CA VAL A 13 -11.59 -12.69 -1.87
C VAL A 13 -10.77 -12.81 -0.58
N ILE A 14 -10.23 -11.70 -0.08
CA ILE A 14 -9.40 -11.68 1.13
C ILE A 14 -10.27 -12.00 2.36
N SER A 15 -11.46 -11.42 2.49
CA SER A 15 -12.37 -11.70 3.60
C SER A 15 -12.80 -13.17 3.63
N CYS A 16 -13.10 -13.78 2.48
CA CYS A 16 -13.36 -15.23 2.41
C CYS A 16 -12.16 -16.06 2.88
N GLY A 17 -10.94 -15.65 2.51
CA GLY A 17 -9.70 -16.29 2.97
C GLY A 17 -9.51 -16.21 4.48
N VAL A 18 -9.70 -15.03 5.07
CA VAL A 18 -9.57 -14.80 6.53
C VAL A 18 -10.61 -15.60 7.31
N ILE A 19 -11.88 -15.58 6.87
CA ILE A 19 -12.95 -16.35 7.51
C ILE A 19 -12.66 -17.85 7.41
N GLY A 20 -12.24 -18.33 6.24
CA GLY A 20 -11.85 -19.72 6.04
C GLY A 20 -10.70 -20.14 6.96
N TRP A 21 -9.66 -19.32 7.07
CA TRP A 21 -8.52 -19.55 7.95
C TRP A 21 -8.96 -19.71 9.42
N HIS A 22 -9.69 -18.74 9.95
CA HIS A 22 -10.16 -18.79 11.34
C HIS A 22 -11.15 -19.92 11.60
N ARG A 23 -12.02 -20.24 10.62
CA ARG A 23 -13.06 -21.27 10.82
C ARG A 23 -12.51 -22.70 10.76
N PHE A 24 -11.58 -22.98 9.85
CA PHE A 24 -11.11 -24.34 9.56
C PHE A 24 -9.77 -24.68 10.19
N ILE A 25 -8.86 -23.70 10.32
CA ILE A 25 -7.50 -23.93 10.77
C ILE A 25 -7.36 -23.52 12.24
N ALA A 26 -7.60 -22.25 12.55
CA ALA A 26 -7.36 -21.72 13.89
C ALA A 26 -8.51 -22.02 14.89
N ARG A 27 -9.72 -22.32 14.39
CA ARG A 27 -10.93 -22.67 15.17
C ARG A 27 -11.32 -21.63 16.22
N ASP A 28 -10.97 -20.38 16.01
CA ASP A 28 -11.08 -19.25 16.94
C ASP A 28 -11.86 -18.09 16.29
N LEU A 29 -12.95 -18.42 15.59
CA LEU A 29 -13.79 -17.44 14.90
C LEU A 29 -14.56 -16.60 15.93
N THR A 30 -13.99 -15.45 16.30
CA THR A 30 -14.61 -14.44 17.16
C THR A 30 -14.61 -13.10 16.45
N VAL A 31 -15.45 -12.16 16.90
CA VAL A 31 -15.50 -10.82 16.32
C VAL A 31 -14.15 -10.10 16.50
N SER A 32 -13.49 -10.27 17.66
CA SER A 32 -12.17 -9.69 17.94
C SER A 32 -11.09 -10.23 17.01
N THR A 33 -11.00 -11.54 16.80
CA THR A 33 -9.96 -12.13 15.92
C THR A 33 -10.14 -11.71 14.46
N LEU A 34 -11.39 -11.47 14.03
CA LEU A 34 -11.69 -10.92 12.71
C LEU A 34 -11.30 -9.44 12.60
N ALA A 35 -11.57 -8.64 13.64
CA ALA A 35 -11.18 -7.24 13.70
C ALA A 35 -9.65 -7.08 13.63
N ASP A 36 -8.91 -7.89 14.40
CA ASP A 36 -7.44 -7.88 14.43
C ASP A 36 -6.84 -8.28 13.08
N SER A 37 -7.37 -9.33 12.46
CA SER A 37 -6.93 -9.77 11.13
C SER A 37 -7.17 -8.70 10.05
N PHE A 38 -8.35 -8.07 10.05
CA PHE A 38 -8.63 -6.99 9.11
C PHE A 38 -7.79 -5.75 9.38
N PHE A 39 -7.45 -5.46 10.64
CA PHE A 39 -6.52 -4.39 10.99
C PHE A 39 -5.12 -4.64 10.42
N LEU A 40 -4.58 -5.84 10.61
CA LEU A 40 -3.26 -6.22 10.09
C LEU A 40 -3.20 -6.15 8.57
N ILE A 41 -4.26 -6.61 7.89
CA ILE A 41 -4.36 -6.50 6.43
C ILE A 41 -4.41 -5.03 6.00
N ALA A 42 -5.23 -4.21 6.66
CA ALA A 42 -5.30 -2.77 6.39
C ALA A 42 -3.94 -2.10 6.53
N LEU A 43 -3.20 -2.44 7.59
CA LEU A 43 -1.86 -1.90 7.87
C LEU A 43 -0.89 -2.16 6.71
N VAL A 44 -0.87 -3.39 6.17
CA VAL A 44 -0.02 -3.74 5.01
C VAL A 44 -0.38 -2.87 3.80
N TYR A 45 -1.66 -2.70 3.49
CA TYR A 45 -2.12 -1.87 2.37
C TYR A 45 -1.77 -0.39 2.55
N VAL A 46 -1.95 0.15 3.75
CA VAL A 46 -1.61 1.54 4.08
C VAL A 46 -0.10 1.75 4.01
N MET A 47 0.71 0.79 4.47
CA MET A 47 2.17 0.84 4.38
C MET A 47 2.64 0.87 2.93
N ILE A 48 2.08 0.01 2.06
CA ILE A 48 2.38 0.03 0.62
C ILE A 48 1.99 1.37 0.01
N PHE A 49 0.82 1.91 0.37
CA PHE A 49 0.42 3.23 -0.08
C PHE A 49 1.39 4.32 0.36
N ALA A 50 1.79 4.34 1.63
CA ALA A 50 2.72 5.33 2.16
C ALA A 50 4.06 5.27 1.42
N PHE A 51 4.57 4.07 1.16
CA PHE A 51 5.80 3.88 0.39
C PHE A 51 5.67 4.42 -1.04
N ILE A 52 4.57 4.09 -1.73
CA ILE A 52 4.29 4.60 -3.08
C ILE A 52 4.11 6.12 -3.06
N ALA A 53 3.45 6.67 -2.05
CA ALA A 53 3.23 8.10 -1.89
C ALA A 53 4.57 8.85 -1.76
N VAL A 54 5.47 8.34 -0.92
CA VAL A 54 6.84 8.87 -0.77
C VAL A 54 7.60 8.80 -2.10
N LEU A 55 7.55 7.67 -2.81
CA LEU A 55 8.19 7.55 -4.13
C LEU A 55 7.60 8.50 -5.17
N SER A 56 6.29 8.70 -5.15
CA SER A 56 5.57 9.58 -6.08
C SER A 56 5.73 11.08 -5.77
N SER A 57 6.15 11.43 -4.55
CA SER A 57 6.22 12.82 -4.08
C SER A 57 7.28 13.68 -4.76
N GLY A 58 8.19 13.08 -5.54
CA GLY A 58 9.35 13.78 -6.11
C GLY A 58 10.54 13.88 -5.15
N PHE A 59 10.44 13.33 -3.93
CA PHE A 59 11.58 13.21 -3.00
C PHE A 59 12.79 12.55 -3.68
N PHE A 60 12.60 11.37 -4.27
CA PHE A 60 13.69 10.65 -4.93
C PHE A 60 14.21 11.36 -6.18
N ASP A 61 13.38 12.12 -6.88
CA ASP A 61 13.80 12.92 -8.03
C ASP A 61 14.72 14.07 -7.60
N ALA A 62 14.43 14.70 -6.46
CA ALA A 62 15.29 15.71 -5.86
C ALA A 62 16.63 15.09 -5.41
N PHE A 63 16.61 13.90 -4.79
CA PHE A 63 17.82 13.16 -4.44
C PHE A 63 18.68 12.84 -5.66
N GLN A 64 18.07 12.32 -6.72
CA GLN A 64 18.77 12.04 -7.98
C GLN A 64 19.37 13.32 -8.58
N HIS A 65 18.64 14.44 -8.52
CA HIS A 65 19.15 15.74 -8.98
C HIS A 65 20.37 16.19 -8.18
N SER A 66 20.33 16.10 -6.84
CA SER A 66 21.45 16.46 -5.97
C SER A 66 22.69 15.59 -6.21
N ILE A 67 22.51 14.27 -6.38
CA ILE A 67 23.62 13.34 -6.67
C ILE A 67 24.24 13.67 -8.03
N LYS A 68 23.42 13.91 -9.05
CA LYS A 68 23.88 14.30 -10.39
C LYS A 68 24.67 15.61 -10.36
N GLN A 69 24.24 16.58 -9.57
CA GLN A 69 24.95 17.84 -9.40
C GLN A 69 26.29 17.65 -8.67
N ALA A 70 26.36 16.78 -7.65
CA ALA A 70 27.58 16.45 -6.95
C ALA A 70 28.61 15.71 -7.83
N LEU A 71 28.16 14.72 -8.61
CA LEU A 71 29.01 13.99 -9.58
C LEU A 71 29.56 14.92 -10.67
N LYS A 72 28.72 15.82 -11.23
CA LYS A 72 29.17 16.85 -12.18
C LYS A 72 30.27 17.74 -11.61
N ARG A 73 30.15 18.14 -10.33
CA ARG A 73 31.18 18.95 -9.65
C ARG A 73 32.47 18.17 -9.42
N SER A 74 32.38 16.87 -9.17
CA SER A 74 33.53 15.97 -8.96
C SER A 74 34.27 15.59 -10.26
N LYS A 75 33.72 15.93 -11.45
CA LYS A 75 34.21 15.46 -12.77
C LYS A 75 34.36 13.94 -12.89
N GLN A 76 33.73 13.18 -11.99
CA GLN A 76 33.76 11.73 -11.98
C GLN A 76 32.57 11.20 -12.80
N ALA A 77 32.88 10.77 -14.03
CA ALA A 77 31.99 10.09 -14.98
C ALA A 77 30.75 10.87 -15.49
N GLU A 78 30.20 10.41 -16.61
CA GLU A 78 28.93 10.89 -17.12
C GLU A 78 27.82 10.57 -16.10
N PRO A 79 26.98 11.56 -15.75
CA PRO A 79 25.96 11.33 -14.75
C PRO A 79 24.93 10.31 -15.26
N PRO A 80 24.48 9.36 -14.42
CA PRO A 80 23.54 8.33 -14.83
C PRO A 80 22.25 8.93 -15.39
N GLU A 81 21.61 8.16 -16.28
CA GLU A 81 20.37 8.53 -16.95
C GLU A 81 19.26 8.80 -15.92
N TYR A 82 18.56 9.92 -16.10
CA TYR A 82 17.57 10.39 -15.14
C TYR A 82 16.25 9.62 -15.33
N LEU A 83 15.89 8.79 -14.35
CA LEU A 83 14.64 8.05 -14.31
C LEU A 83 13.70 8.73 -13.29
N PRO A 84 12.72 9.55 -13.73
CA PRO A 84 11.80 10.22 -12.83
C PRO A 84 10.87 9.20 -12.17
N LEU A 85 11.18 8.82 -10.94
CA LEU A 85 10.41 7.85 -10.17
C LEU A 85 9.02 8.42 -9.84
N SER A 86 8.90 9.74 -9.74
CA SER A 86 7.59 10.39 -9.57
C SER A 86 6.61 10.04 -10.69
N GLN A 87 7.06 9.98 -11.95
CA GLN A 87 6.20 9.70 -13.10
C GLN A 87 5.76 8.24 -13.15
N VAL A 88 6.62 7.32 -12.72
CA VAL A 88 6.32 5.87 -12.71
C VAL A 88 5.25 5.52 -11.66
N PHE A 89 5.24 6.24 -10.53
CA PHE A 89 4.39 5.94 -9.38
C PHE A 89 3.18 6.87 -9.17
N SER A 90 3.11 8.01 -9.88
CA SER A 90 2.11 9.08 -9.75
C SER A 90 0.63 8.62 -9.70
N ALA A 91 0.24 7.54 -10.38
CA ALA A 91 -1.19 7.17 -10.52
C ALA A 91 -1.64 5.94 -9.71
N LYS A 92 -0.72 5.15 -9.13
CA LYS A 92 -1.02 3.77 -8.70
C LYS A 92 -1.30 3.59 -7.19
N GLY A 93 -0.89 4.55 -6.35
CA GLY A 93 -1.04 4.42 -4.89
C GLY A 93 -2.49 4.38 -4.40
N TYR A 94 -3.40 5.14 -5.03
CA TYR A 94 -4.76 5.34 -4.50
C TYR A 94 -5.60 4.04 -4.45
N TYR A 95 -5.26 3.01 -5.24
CA TYR A 95 -5.89 1.69 -5.08
C TYR A 95 -5.55 1.08 -3.71
N PHE A 96 -4.28 1.10 -3.31
CA PHE A 96 -3.84 0.54 -2.03
C PHE A 96 -4.41 1.30 -0.85
N LEU A 97 -4.51 2.63 -0.95
CA LEU A 97 -5.15 3.45 0.08
C LEU A 97 -6.63 3.08 0.25
N LEU A 98 -7.39 3.00 -0.85
CA LEU A 98 -8.83 2.76 -0.78
C LEU A 98 -9.14 1.35 -0.27
N THR A 99 -8.38 0.34 -0.71
CA THR A 99 -8.48 -1.02 -0.17
C THR A 99 -8.13 -1.08 1.31
N GLY A 100 -7.04 -0.43 1.73
CA GLY A 100 -6.63 -0.36 3.13
C GLY A 100 -7.68 0.30 4.02
N LEU A 101 -8.28 1.42 3.56
CA LEU A 101 -9.35 2.12 4.28
C LEU A 101 -10.61 1.27 4.44
N VAL A 102 -10.98 0.47 3.43
CA VAL A 102 -12.12 -0.44 3.53
C VAL A 102 -11.86 -1.48 4.63
N PHE A 103 -10.71 -2.14 4.61
CA PHE A 103 -10.36 -3.11 5.66
C PHE A 103 -10.30 -2.48 7.05
N LEU A 104 -9.75 -1.26 7.16
CA LEU A 104 -9.68 -0.52 8.41
C LEU A 104 -11.08 -0.15 8.93
N GLY A 105 -11.98 0.30 8.05
CA GLY A 105 -13.36 0.60 8.41
C GLY A 105 -14.12 -0.63 8.94
N PHE A 106 -13.95 -1.78 8.28
CA PHE A 106 -14.55 -3.04 8.76
C PHE A 106 -13.92 -3.54 10.06
N SER A 107 -12.61 -3.38 10.23
CA SER A 107 -11.92 -3.71 11.48
C SER A 107 -12.47 -2.90 12.65
N LEU A 108 -12.58 -1.58 12.49
CA LEU A 108 -13.14 -0.69 13.52
C LEU A 108 -14.62 -1.00 13.79
N PHE A 109 -15.40 -1.29 12.75
CA PHE A 109 -16.79 -1.68 12.90
C PHE A 109 -16.94 -2.95 13.74
N PHE A 110 -16.13 -3.98 13.50
CA PHE A 110 -16.16 -5.20 14.30
C PHE A 110 -15.65 -4.98 15.72
N LEU A 111 -14.70 -4.08 15.94
CA LEU A 111 -14.24 -3.76 17.30
C LEU A 111 -15.32 -3.07 18.15
N LEU A 112 -16.28 -2.38 17.51
CA LEU A 112 -17.37 -1.66 18.17
C LEU A 112 -18.62 -2.51 18.44
N ILE A 113 -18.65 -3.77 17.98
CA ILE A 113 -19.78 -4.72 18.14
C ILE A 113 -19.37 -5.82 19.12
#